data_AF-A0A925BHH0-F1
#
_entry.id   AF-A0A925BHH0-F1
#
_cell.length_a   1.000
_cell.length_b   1.000
_cell.length_c   1.000
_cell.angle_alpha   90.00
_cell.angle_beta   90.00
_cell.angle_gamma   90.00
#
_symmetry.space_group_name_H-M   'P 1'
#
loop_
_entity.id
_entity.type
_entity.pdbx_description
1 polymer ?
#
loop_
_entity_poly.entity_id
_entity_poly.type
_entity_poly.pdbx_seq_one_letter_code
_entity_poly.pdbx_strand_id
1 'polypeptide(L)'
;MTKPMKAVQELIRDALTSLQRKSTDDPEKHWFTRSVIAGELEAPSKHLNPSRKGALQNLVDGGLVEMRAKPNDAKKVPEYRLVR
;
A
#
# COMPACT_ATOMS: atom_id res chain seq x y z
N MET A 1 -9.64 -15.56 23.79
CA MET A 1 -8.38 -15.46 23.03
C MET A 1 -8.42 -14.19 22.19
N THR A 2 -7.80 -13.11 22.66
CA THR A 2 -7.63 -11.89 21.87
C THR A 2 -6.57 -12.15 20.81
N LYS A 3 -6.96 -12.14 19.52
CA LYS A 3 -5.97 -12.15 18.43
C LYS A 3 -5.05 -10.93 18.65
N PRO A 4 -3.73 -11.06 18.59
CA PRO A 4 -2.86 -9.89 18.66
C PRO A 4 -3.27 -8.92 17.55
N MET A 5 -3.56 -7.67 17.91
CA MET A 5 -3.77 -6.62 16.93
C MET A 5 -2.45 -6.45 16.17
N LYS A 6 -2.42 -6.88 14.91
CA LYS A 6 -1.30 -6.59 14.00
C LYS A 6 -1.08 -5.08 13.95
N ALA A 7 0.18 -4.66 13.89
CA ALA A 7 0.49 -3.25 13.73
C ALA A 7 -0.03 -2.78 12.37
N VAL A 8 -0.46 -1.51 12.29
CA VAL A 8 -1.02 -0.94 11.05
C VAL A 8 -0.07 -1.06 9.86
N GLN A 9 1.25 -0.97 10.11
CA GLN A 9 2.29 -1.17 9.11
C GLN A 9 2.32 -2.60 8.56
N GLU A 10 2.16 -3.61 9.42
CA GLU A 10 2.11 -5.01 8.99
C GLU A 10 0.89 -5.29 8.13
N LEU A 11 -0.27 -4.73 8.49
CA LEU A 11 -1.48 -4.82 7.67
C LEU A 11 -1.26 -4.24 6.27
N ILE A 12 -0.63 -3.06 6.17
CA ILE A 12 -0.33 -2.42 4.89
C ILE A 12 0.66 -3.27 4.07
N ARG A 13 1.70 -3.83 4.71
CA ARG A 13 2.66 -4.72 4.05
C ARG A 13 1.98 -5.99 3.53
N ASP A 14 1.14 -6.62 4.35
CA ASP A 14 0.38 -7.81 3.96
C ASP A 14 -0.56 -7.51 2.78
N ALA A 15 -1.23 -6.35 2.79
CA ALA A 15 -2.06 -5.89 1.68
C ALA A 15 -1.25 -5.70 0.39
N LEU A 16 -0.12 -4.99 0.45
CA LEU A 16 0.77 -4.82 -0.72
C LEU A 16 1.31 -6.17 -1.23
N THR A 17 1.63 -7.09 -0.33
CA THR A 17 2.10 -8.44 -0.69
C THR A 17 1.00 -9.23 -1.39
N SER A 18 -0.23 -9.15 -0.88
CA SER A 18 -1.41 -9.79 -1.48
C SER A 18 -1.68 -9.22 -2.88
N LEU A 19 -1.68 -7.90 -3.03
CA LEU A 19 -1.85 -7.22 -4.31
C LEU A 19 -0.75 -7.61 -5.32
N GLN A 20 0.50 -7.70 -4.86
CA GLN A 20 1.63 -8.14 -5.70
C GLN A 20 1.47 -9.59 -6.17
N ARG A 21 0.92 -10.48 -5.33
CA ARG A 21 0.64 -11.88 -5.69
C ARG A 21 -0.53 -12.04 -6.65
N LYS A 22 -1.56 -11.19 -6.51
CA LYS A 22 -2.74 -11.17 -7.39
C LYS A 22 -2.43 -10.61 -8.77
N SER A 23 -1.45 -9.72 -8.86
CA SER A 23 -1.01 -9.17 -10.13
C SER A 23 -0.16 -10.21 -10.88
N THR A 24 -0.64 -10.65 -12.04
CA THR A 24 0.05 -11.62 -12.93
C THR A 24 1.15 -10.99 -13.78
N ASP A 25 1.32 -9.67 -13.68
CA ASP A 25 2.26 -8.88 -14.47
C ASP A 25 3.70 -8.96 -13.94
N ASP A 26 4.60 -8.31 -14.68
CA ASP A 26 5.99 -8.10 -14.28
C ASP A 26 6.05 -7.38 -12.92
N PRO A 27 6.77 -7.92 -11.92
CA PRO A 27 6.93 -7.32 -10.60
C PRO A 27 7.39 -5.86 -10.62
N GLU A 28 8.14 -5.42 -11.64
CA GLU A 28 8.57 -4.02 -11.76
C GLU A 28 7.40 -3.06 -12.07
N LYS A 29 6.30 -3.59 -12.60
CA LYS A 29 5.08 -2.87 -12.95
C LYS A 29 4.05 -2.83 -11.82
N HIS A 30 4.30 -3.50 -10.69
CA HIS A 30 3.34 -3.63 -9.58
C HIS A 30 3.30 -2.39 -8.68
N TRP A 31 2.65 -1.34 -9.17
CA TRP A 31 2.42 -0.10 -8.44
C TRP A 31 0.95 0.04 -8.09
N PHE A 32 0.66 0.33 -6.81
CA PHE A 32 -0.70 0.37 -6.28
C PHE A 32 -1.04 1.75 -5.71
N THR A 33 -2.22 2.28 -6.02
CA THR A 33 -2.68 3.53 -5.42
C THR A 33 -3.19 3.30 -4.00
N ARG A 34 -3.30 4.37 -3.20
CA ARG A 34 -3.88 4.29 -1.83
C ARG A 34 -5.27 3.68 -1.81
N SER A 35 -6.09 3.91 -2.84
CA SER A 35 -7.44 3.35 -2.92
C SER A 35 -7.44 1.85 -3.16
N VAL A 36 -6.51 1.34 -3.97
CA VAL A 36 -6.33 -0.11 -4.17
C VAL A 36 -5.88 -0.78 -2.87
N ILE A 37 -4.90 -0.18 -2.18
CA ILE A 37 -4.43 -0.67 -0.87
C ILE A 37 -5.57 -0.64 0.16
N ALA A 38 -6.38 0.43 0.18
CA ALA A 38 -7.52 0.52 1.08
C ALA A 38 -8.58 -0.56 0.81
N GLY A 39 -8.81 -0.88 -0.47
CA GLY A 39 -9.71 -1.97 -0.88
C GLY A 39 -9.22 -3.33 -0.40
N GLU A 40 -7.92 -3.62 -0.53
CA GLU A 40 -7.33 -4.87 -0.03
C GLU A 40 -7.40 -5.01 1.50
N LEU A 41 -7.35 -3.87 2.22
CA LEU A 41 -7.51 -3.83 3.68
C LEU A 41 -8.97 -3.96 4.16
N GLU A 42 -9.91 -4.20 3.23
CA GLU A 42 -11.37 -4.18 3.48
C GLU A 42 -11.79 -2.93 4.27
N ALA A 43 -11.15 -1.79 3.97
CA ALA A 43 -11.43 -0.56 4.68
C ALA A 43 -12.87 -0.10 4.36
N PRO A 44 -13.69 0.27 5.36
CA PRO A 44 -15.05 0.74 5.11
C PRO A 44 -15.09 2.04 4.29
N SER A 45 -13.95 2.75 4.20
CA SER A 45 -13.76 3.92 3.34
C SER A 45 -12.86 3.56 2.15
N LYS A 46 -13.17 4.12 0.96
CA LYS A 46 -12.32 4.06 -0.25
C LYS A 46 -10.94 4.75 -0.09
N HIS A 47 -10.64 5.24 1.11
CA HIS A 47 -9.43 5.96 1.49
C HIS A 47 -8.78 5.35 2.73
N LEU A 48 -7.46 5.37 2.77
CA LEU A 48 -6.70 5.11 3.99
C LEU A 48 -6.99 6.21 5.01
N ASN A 49 -7.37 5.83 6.23
CA ASN A 49 -7.50 6.77 7.34
C ASN A 49 -6.13 7.43 7.66
N PRO A 50 -6.09 8.56 8.39
CA PRO A 50 -4.84 9.26 8.67
C PRO A 50 -3.75 8.38 9.30
N SER A 51 -4.12 7.48 10.22
CA SER A 51 -3.19 6.53 10.85
C SER A 51 -2.58 5.56 9.84
N ARG A 52 -3.37 5.02 8.91
CA ARG A 52 -2.89 4.15 7.82
C ARG A 52 -2.05 4.92 6.80
N LYS A 53 -2.39 6.18 6.52
CA LYS A 53 -1.56 7.05 5.67
C LYS A 53 -0.19 7.31 6.31
N GLY A 54 -0.14 7.63 7.60
CA GLY A 54 1.11 7.79 8.34
C GLY A 54 1.93 6.50 8.38
N ALA A 55 1.28 5.35 8.63
CA ALA A 55 1.95 4.05 8.59
C ALA A 55 2.53 3.72 7.19
N LEU A 56 1.81 4.03 6.11
CA LEU A 56 2.31 3.86 4.75
C LEU A 56 3.50 4.79 4.48
N GLN A 57 3.46 6.03 4.94
CA GLN A 57 4.59 6.97 4.81
C GLN A 57 5.81 6.47 5.59
N ASN A 58 5.64 5.98 6.82
CA ASN A 58 6.74 5.40 7.59
C ASN A 58 7.39 4.19 6.90
N LEU A 59 6.60 3.37 6.18
CA LEU A 59 7.14 2.27 5.38
C LEU A 59 7.96 2.78 4.18
N VAL A 60 7.57 3.92 3.62
CA VAL A 60 8.33 4.60 2.56
C VAL A 60 9.63 5.17 3.10
N ASP A 61 9.55 5.91 4.20
CA ASP A 61 10.71 6.54 4.84
C ASP A 61 11.71 5.48 5.37
N GLY A 62 11.20 4.30 5.78
CA GLY A 62 12.00 3.15 6.18
C GLY A 62 12.55 2.29 5.03
N GLY A 63 12.30 2.66 3.77
CA GLY A 63 12.82 1.96 2.60
C GLY A 63 12.18 0.59 2.30
N LEU A 64 11.08 0.24 2.97
CA LEU A 64 10.35 -1.01 2.74
C LEU A 64 9.32 -0.90 1.60
N VAL A 65 8.89 0.33 1.32
CA VAL A 65 7.94 0.65 0.26
C VAL A 65 8.52 1.78 -0.59
N GLU A 66 8.45 1.64 -1.89
CA GLU A 66 8.75 2.76 -2.79
C GLU A 66 7.49 3.54 -3.10
N MET A 67 7.63 4.86 -3.22
CA MET A 67 6.56 5.77 -3.65
C MET A 67 6.98 6.49 -4.91
N ARG A 68 6.08 6.56 -5.89
CA ARG A 68 6.23 7.42 -7.07
C ARG A 68 4.95 8.18 -7.36
N ALA A 69 5.04 9.25 -8.15
CA ALA A 69 3.87 9.79 -8.83
C ALA A 69 3.57 8.93 -10.07
N LYS A 70 2.30 8.61 -10.29
CA LYS A 70 1.87 7.86 -11.48
C LYS A 70 2.36 8.56 -12.76
N PRO A 71 3.07 7.86 -13.66
CA PRO A 71 3.53 8.46 -14.91
C PRO A 71 2.33 8.89 -15.75
N ASN A 72 2.44 10.06 -16.38
CA ASN A 72 1.39 10.67 -17.22
C ASN A 72 0.07 11.03 -16.52
N ASP A 73 0.03 11.03 -15.18
CA ASP A 73 -1.15 11.46 -14.42
C ASP A 73 -1.04 12.95 -14.05
N ALA A 74 -1.92 13.79 -14.62
CA ALA A 74 -1.96 15.23 -14.34
C ALA A 74 -2.22 15.56 -12.87
N LYS A 75 -2.90 14.65 -12.14
CA LYS A 75 -3.20 14.79 -10.71
C LYS A 75 -2.06 14.28 -9.84
N LYS A 76 -0.98 13.73 -10.43
CA LYS A 76 0.19 13.18 -9.74
C LYS A 76 -0.20 12.22 -8.62
N VAL A 77 -1.16 11.34 -8.91
CA VAL A 77 -1.63 10.36 -7.91
C VAL A 77 -0.46 9.49 -7.45
N PRO A 78 -0.19 9.39 -6.13
CA PRO A 78 0.91 8.59 -5.65
C PRO A 78 0.58 7.10 -5.74
N GLU A 79 1.55 6.34 -6.22
CA GLU A 79 1.52 4.88 -6.28
C GLU A 79 2.65 4.32 -5.42
N TYR A 80 2.43 3.10 -4.90
CA TYR A 80 3.29 2.46 -3.93
C TYR A 80 3.59 1.03 -4.35
N ARG A 81 4.81 0.56 -4.10
CA ARG A 81 5.20 -0.85 -4.28
C ARG A 81 6.08 -1.33 -3.14
N LEU A 82 6.11 -2.63 -2.89
CA LEU A 82 7.08 -3.21 -1.97
C LEU A 82 8.48 -3.18 -2.60
N VAL A 83 9.47 -2.80 -1.80
CA VAL A 83 10.88 -2.98 -2.13
C VAL A 83 11.21 -4.46 -1.91
N ARG A 84 11.91 -5.06 -2.86
CA ARG A 84 12.32 -6.47 -2.80
C ARG A 84 13.52 -6.67 -1.90
#